data_AF-A0A9P1PA53-F1
#
_entry.id   AF-A0A9P1PA53-F1
#
_cell.length_a   1.000
_cell.length_b   1.000
_cell.length_c   1.000
_cell.angle_alpha   90.00
_cell.angle_beta   90.00
_cell.angle_gamma   90.00
#
_symmetry.space_group_name_H-M   'P 1'
#
loop_
_entity.id
_entity.type
_entity.pdbx_description
1 polymer ?
#
loop_
_entity_poly.entity_id
_entity_poly.type
_entity_poly.pdbx_seq_one_letter_code
_entity_poly.pdbx_strand_id
1 'polypeptide(L)'
;MNKRKKFLGQYVVVSSFLLVLLLSLVGGFATQIVKTIQYNKEIAQLKSNIKNVDKEIKDLKKDKQRLDNDKYIEDIARERLKMVKSNEIIYIDINKGSK
;
A
#
# COMPACT_ATOMS: atom_id res chain seq x y z
N MET A 1 55.59 -33.16 -34.70
CA MET A 1 54.28 -32.87 -34.08
C MET A 1 53.71 -31.58 -34.66
N ASN A 2 52.58 -31.62 -35.37
CA ASN A 2 52.09 -30.55 -36.25
C ASN A 2 51.74 -29.26 -35.49
N LYS A 3 52.53 -28.19 -35.71
CA LYS A 3 52.37 -26.87 -35.06
C LYS A 3 50.95 -26.29 -35.18
N ARG A 4 50.23 -26.61 -36.27
CA ARG A 4 48.82 -26.22 -36.49
C ARG A 4 47.85 -26.71 -35.40
N LYS A 5 48.06 -27.90 -34.83
CA LYS A 5 47.21 -28.44 -33.75
C LYS A 5 47.39 -27.70 -32.42
N LYS A 6 48.58 -27.15 -32.15
CA LYS A 6 48.83 -26.31 -30.95
C LYS A 6 48.09 -24.96 -31.03
N PHE A 7 48.10 -24.30 -32.20
CA PHE A 7 47.39 -23.03 -32.40
C PHE A 7 45.87 -23.16 -32.32
N LEU A 8 45.30 -24.24 -32.88
CA LEU A 8 43.86 -24.53 -32.78
C LEU A 8 43.41 -24.77 -31.33
N GLY A 9 44.17 -25.55 -30.55
CA GLY A 9 43.86 -25.76 -29.14
C GLY A 9 43.91 -24.48 -28.30
N GLN A 10 44.88 -23.60 -28.59
CA GLN A 10 45.03 -22.33 -27.88
C GLN A 10 43.88 -21.36 -28.21
N TYR A 11 43.40 -21.34 -29.45
CA TYR A 11 42.22 -20.56 -29.85
C TYR A 11 40.93 -21.05 -29.17
N VAL A 12 40.74 -22.37 -29.06
CA VAL A 12 39.56 -22.95 -28.38
C VAL A 12 39.53 -22.56 -26.91
N VAL A 13 40.67 -22.60 -26.21
CA VAL A 13 40.74 -22.20 -24.79
C VAL A 13 40.43 -20.71 -24.62
N VAL A 14 41.03 -19.83 -25.43
CA VAL A 14 40.76 -18.38 -25.37
C VAL A 14 39.29 -18.09 -25.71
N SER A 15 38.73 -18.74 -26.73
CA SER A 15 37.32 -18.58 -27.10
C SER A 15 36.37 -19.04 -25.99
N SER A 16 36.67 -20.14 -25.30
CA SER A 16 35.84 -20.59 -24.18
C SER A 16 35.88 -19.62 -23.00
N PHE A 17 37.04 -19.01 -22.73
CA PHE A 17 37.19 -18.03 -21.65
C PHE A 17 36.41 -16.75 -21.94
N LEU A 18 36.48 -16.23 -23.17
CA LEU A 18 35.66 -15.11 -23.61
C LEU A 18 34.16 -15.40 -23.49
N LEU A 19 33.74 -16.62 -23.81
CA LEU A 19 32.33 -17.02 -23.76
C LEU A 19 31.81 -17.06 -22.32
N VAL A 20 32.60 -17.57 -21.36
CA VAL A 20 32.27 -17.55 -19.93
C VAL A 20 32.20 -16.12 -19.39
N LEU A 21 33.10 -15.23 -19.81
CA LEU A 21 33.06 -13.81 -19.43
C LEU A 21 31.77 -13.13 -19.92
N LEU A 22 31.38 -13.37 -21.18
CA LEU A 22 30.15 -12.82 -21.75
C LEU A 22 28.91 -13.32 -21.01
N LEU A 23 28.83 -14.62 -20.70
CA LEU A 23 27.72 -15.19 -19.94
C LEU A 23 27.63 -14.60 -18.53
N SER A 24 28.78 -14.38 -17.88
CA SER A 24 28.84 -13.80 -16.53
C SER A 24 28.32 -12.35 -16.51
N LEU A 25 28.68 -11.56 -17.53
CA LEU A 25 28.17 -10.20 -17.70
C LEU A 25 26.65 -10.20 -17.92
N VAL A 26 26.15 -10.99 -18.87
CA VAL A 26 24.71 -11.08 -19.18
C VAL A 26 23.90 -11.55 -17.96
N GLY A 27 24.40 -12.53 -17.21
CA GLY A 27 23.78 -13.00 -15.98
C GLY A 27 23.66 -11.90 -14.91
N GLY A 28 24.72 -11.09 -14.74
CA GLY A 28 24.70 -9.95 -13.83
C GLY A 28 23.63 -8.92 -14.20
N PHE A 29 23.58 -8.51 -15.48
CA PHE A 29 22.59 -7.53 -15.96
C PHE A 29 21.15 -8.03 -15.85
N ALA A 30 20.88 -9.31 -16.10
CA ALA A 30 19.55 -9.88 -15.98
C ALA A 30 18.99 -9.75 -14.55
N THR A 31 19.81 -10.06 -13.54
CA THR A 31 19.39 -9.94 -12.13
C THR A 31 19.14 -8.49 -11.73
N GLN A 32 19.91 -7.55 -12.27
CA GLN A 32 19.76 -6.12 -11.99
C GLN A 32 18.45 -5.55 -12.54
N ILE A 33 18.06 -5.98 -13.74
CA ILE A 33 16.79 -5.58 -14.37
C ILE A 33 15.61 -6.10 -13.55
N VAL A 34 15.63 -7.38 -13.15
CA VAL A 34 14.55 -7.98 -12.35
C VAL A 34 14.38 -7.27 -11.00
N LYS A 35 15.49 -7.01 -10.29
CA LYS A 35 15.47 -6.26 -9.03
C LYS A 35 14.88 -4.86 -9.21
N THR A 36 15.25 -4.17 -10.27
CA THR A 36 14.73 -2.82 -10.57
C THR A 36 13.22 -2.84 -10.78
N ILE A 37 12.70 -3.83 -11.50
CA ILE A 37 11.25 -3.99 -11.70
C ILE A 37 10.54 -4.29 -10.38
N GLN A 38 11.12 -5.14 -9.53
CA GLN A 38 10.57 -5.45 -8.21
C GLN A 38 10.51 -4.21 -7.32
N TYR A 39 11.61 -3.45 -7.21
CA TYR A 39 11.64 -2.22 -6.42
C TYR A 39 10.63 -1.19 -6.92
N ASN A 40 10.47 -1.04 -8.24
CA ASN A 40 9.46 -0.13 -8.79
C ASN A 40 8.04 -0.54 -8.42
N LYS A 41 7.74 -1.85 -8.41
CA LYS A 41 6.44 -2.37 -7.96
C LYS A 41 6.22 -2.11 -6.47
N GLU A 42 7.22 -2.38 -5.64
CA GLU A 42 7.15 -2.13 -4.19
C GLU A 42 6.94 -0.65 -3.88
N ILE A 43 7.66 0.25 -4.57
CA ILE A 43 7.49 1.70 -4.43
C ILE A 43 6.07 2.12 -4.82
N ALA A 44 5.54 1.60 -5.93
CA ALA A 44 4.18 1.91 -6.36
C ALA A 44 3.14 1.42 -5.35
N GLN A 45 3.31 0.21 -4.82
CA GLN A 45 2.43 -0.36 -3.80
C GLN A 45 2.50 0.43 -2.49
N LEU A 46 3.70 0.77 -2.03
CA LEU A 46 3.89 1.56 -0.81
C LEU A 46 3.29 2.97 -0.96
N LYS A 47 3.47 3.61 -2.11
CA LYS A 47 2.85 4.92 -2.41
C LYS A 47 1.33 4.83 -2.41
N SER A 48 0.75 3.76 -2.95
CA SER A 48 -0.69 3.51 -2.90
C SER A 48 -1.17 3.34 -1.45
N ASN A 49 -0.44 2.56 -0.65
CA ASN A 49 -0.76 2.35 0.76
C ASN A 49 -0.72 3.67 1.55
N ILE A 50 0.32 4.48 1.37
CA ILE A 50 0.43 5.80 2.00
C ILE A 50 -0.77 6.67 1.63
N LYS A 51 -1.18 6.69 0.35
CA LYS A 51 -2.34 7.47 -0.09
C LYS A 51 -3.64 6.99 0.53
N ASN A 52 -3.82 5.67 0.67
CA ASN A 52 -5.01 5.09 1.29
C ASN A 52 -5.07 5.42 2.78
N VAL A 53 -3.95 5.25 3.50
CA VAL A 53 -3.84 5.59 4.92
C VAL A 53 -4.05 7.09 5.16
N ASP A 54 -3.48 7.97 4.33
CA ASP A 54 -3.70 9.41 4.45
C ASP A 54 -5.18 9.79 4.21
N LYS A 55 -5.87 9.08 3.30
CA LYS A 55 -7.31 9.26 3.10
C LYS A 55 -8.10 8.82 4.34
N GLU A 56 -7.78 7.65 4.90
CA GLU A 56 -8.41 7.14 6.11
C GLU A 56 -8.21 8.08 7.30
N ILE A 57 -6.99 8.62 7.49
CA ILE A 57 -6.71 9.62 8.53
C ILE A 57 -7.57 10.88 8.32
N LYS A 58 -7.71 11.36 7.08
CA LYS A 58 -8.55 12.53 6.78
C LYS A 58 -10.02 12.27 7.08
N ASP A 59 -10.52 11.10 6.73
CA ASP A 59 -11.92 10.73 6.97
C ASP A 59 -12.19 10.58 8.47
N LEU A 60 -11.30 9.89 9.20
CA LEU A 60 -11.36 9.79 10.67
C LEU A 60 -11.27 11.16 11.36
N LYS A 61 -10.45 12.08 10.85
CA LYS A 61 -10.34 13.44 11.40
C LYS A 61 -11.63 14.24 11.19
N LYS A 62 -12.30 14.07 10.04
CA LYS A 62 -13.62 14.67 9.80
C LYS A 62 -14.67 14.08 10.74
N ASP A 63 -14.69 12.77 10.91
CA ASP A 63 -15.62 12.11 11.82
C ASP A 63 -15.38 12.55 13.27
N LYS A 64 -14.12 12.67 13.68
CA LYS A 64 -13.77 13.26 14.98
C LYS A 64 -14.27 14.69 15.12
N GLN A 65 -14.10 15.54 14.10
CA GLN A 65 -14.64 16.91 14.14
C GLN A 65 -16.16 16.95 14.21
N ARG A 66 -16.85 15.98 13.61
CA ARG A 66 -18.32 15.86 13.71
C ARG A 66 -18.74 15.42 15.11
N LEU A 67 -17.98 14.52 15.73
CA LEU A 67 -18.20 14.07 17.11
C LEU A 67 -17.84 15.16 18.13
N ASP A 68 -16.77 15.93 17.93
CA ASP A 68 -16.39 17.07 18.79
C ASP A 68 -17.36 18.26 18.65
N ASN A 69 -18.35 18.19 17.74
CA ASN A 69 -19.42 19.18 17.67
C ASN A 69 -20.51 18.78 18.66
N ASP A 70 -20.60 19.50 19.78
CA ASP A 70 -21.60 19.33 20.83
C ASP A 70 -23.03 19.17 20.29
N LYS A 71 -23.36 19.84 19.17
CA LYS A 71 -24.67 19.73 18.52
C LYS A 71 -24.94 18.31 17.99
N TYR A 72 -23.96 17.66 17.40
CA TYR A 72 -24.12 16.29 16.86
C TYR A 72 -24.26 15.26 17.99
N ILE A 73 -23.49 15.43 19.08
CA ILE A 73 -23.66 14.62 20.29
C ILE A 73 -25.04 14.84 20.90
N GLU A 74 -25.50 16.09 20.99
CA GLU A 74 -26.82 16.46 21.48
C GLU A 74 -27.93 15.83 20.62
N ASP A 75 -27.81 15.88 19.29
CA ASP A 75 -28.78 15.26 18.36
C ASP A 75 -28.85 13.74 18.55
N ILE A 76 -27.70 13.04 18.64
CA ILE A 76 -27.66 11.59 18.91
C ILE A 76 -28.28 11.27 20.28
N ALA A 77 -27.96 12.05 21.31
CA ALA A 77 -28.49 11.84 22.66
C ALA A 77 -30.02 12.05 22.72
N ARG A 78 -30.54 13.06 22.01
CA ARG A 78 -31.98 13.32 21.90
C ARG A 78 -32.70 12.26 21.07
N GLU A 79 -32.17 11.89 19.91
CA GLU A 79 -32.84 10.96 19.00
C GLU A 79 -32.75 9.50 19.46
N ARG A 80 -31.55 9.05 19.84
CA ARG A 80 -31.30 7.63 20.17
C ARG A 80 -31.50 7.32 21.65
N LEU A 81 -31.11 8.23 22.53
CA LEU A 81 -31.14 8.02 23.97
C LEU A 81 -32.33 8.71 24.65
N LYS A 82 -33.12 9.51 23.90
CA LYS A 82 -34.23 10.33 24.42
C LYS A 82 -33.80 11.19 25.62
N MET A 83 -32.54 11.62 25.65
CA MET A 83 -32.00 12.49 26.68
C MET A 83 -32.41 13.95 26.40
N VAL A 84 -32.55 14.73 27.47
CA VAL A 84 -32.81 16.18 27.41
C VAL A 84 -31.89 16.91 28.37
N LYS A 85 -31.74 18.23 28.20
CA LYS A 85 -30.92 19.03 29.12
C LYS A 85 -31.58 19.09 30.49
N SER A 86 -30.78 19.35 31.53
CA SER A 86 -31.26 19.38 32.92
C SER A 86 -32.38 20.40 33.17
N ASN A 87 -32.56 21.37 32.28
CA ASN A 87 -33.58 22.41 32.33
C ASN A 87 -34.76 22.18 31.35
N GLU A 88 -34.90 20.98 30.77
CA GLU A 88 -35.95 20.63 29.80
C GLU A 88 -36.82 19.46 30.31
N ILE A 89 -38.06 19.37 29.84
CA ILE A 89 -39.05 18.35 30.27
C ILE A 89 -39.53 17.56 29.04
N ILE A 90 -39.56 16.23 29.12
CA ILE A 90 -40.02 15.34 28.04
C ILE A 90 -41.52 15.10 28.15
N TYR A 91 -42.26 15.29 27.04
CA TYR A 91 -43.65 14.89 26.91
C TYR A 91 -43.75 13.61 26.06
N ILE A 92 -44.29 12.53 26.62
CA ILE A 92 -44.52 11.26 25.93
C ILE A 92 -46.03 11.05 25.82
N ASP A 93 -46.55 11.03 24.59
CA ASP A 93 -47.95 10.73 24.33
C ASP A 93 -48.20 9.22 24.34
N ILE A 94 -48.87 8.75 25.40
CA ILE A 94 -49.21 7.34 25.66
C ILE A 94 -50.37 6.83 24.80
N ASN A 95 -51.13 7.69 24.13
CA ASN A 95 -52.29 7.28 23.32
C ASN A 95 -51.97 7.06 21.83
N LYS A 96 -50.72 7.30 21.41
CA LYS A 96 -50.32 7.23 20.00
C LYS A 96 -50.05 5.80 19.49
N GLY A 97 -49.94 4.82 20.38
CA GLY A 97 -49.66 3.40 20.05
C GLY A 97 -50.89 2.49 20.00
N SER A 98 -52.08 2.98 20.32
CA SER A 98 -53.33 2.22 20.32
C SER A 98 -54.18 2.61 19.09
N LYS A 99 -53.80 2.09 17.93
CA LYS A 99 -54.65 1.96 16.75
C LYS A 99 -54.39 0.64 16.07
#